data_AF-A0A946DPT6-F1
#
_entry.id   AF-A0A946DPT6-F1
#
_cell.length_a   1.000
_cell.length_b   1.000
_cell.length_c   1.000
_cell.angle_alpha   90.00
_cell.angle_beta   90.00
_cell.angle_gamma   90.00
#
_symmetry.space_group_name_H-M   'P 1'
#
loop_
_entity.id
_entity.type
_entity.pdbx_description
1 polymer ?
#
loop_
_entity_poly.entity_id
_entity_poly.type
_entity_poly.pdbx_seq_one_letter_code
_entity_poly.pdbx_strand_id
1 'polypeptide(L)' 'MATSKTQNLIEVKTALCAKYRHLATLTKSSTQRKKFASRAERYRRQVDQLQHVTN' A
#
# COMPACT_ATOMS: atom_id res chain seq x y z
N MET A 1 -15.92 5.86 -16.47
CA MET A 1 -14.58 6.45 -16.70
C MET A 1 -13.86 6.58 -15.37
N ALA A 2 -12.77 5.84 -15.16
CA ALA A 2 -11.92 6.04 -14.00
C ALA A 2 -11.38 7.47 -14.04
N THR A 3 -11.78 8.31 -13.09
CA THR A 3 -11.27 9.67 -13.02
C THR A 3 -9.77 9.62 -12.76
N SER A 4 -8.95 10.48 -13.39
CA SER A 4 -7.48 10.49 -13.25
C SER A 4 -7.01 10.55 -11.79
N LYS A 5 -7.88 11.03 -10.88
CA LYS A 5 -7.69 11.02 -9.42
C LYS A 5 -7.63 9.60 -8.83
N THR A 6 -8.45 8.68 -9.30
CA THR A 6 -8.52 7.29 -8.82
C THR A 6 -7.29 6.50 -9.26
N GLN A 7 -6.87 6.67 -10.52
CA GLN A 7 -5.64 6.08 -11.05
C GLN A 7 -4.41 6.54 -10.26
N ASN A 8 -4.25 7.85 -10.06
CA ASN A 8 -3.16 8.42 -9.29
C ASN A 8 -3.16 7.89 -7.84
N LEU A 9 -4.36 7.79 -7.21
CA LEU A 9 -4.49 7.25 -5.87
C LEU A 9 -4.04 5.78 -5.77
N ILE A 10 -4.36 4.96 -6.78
CA ILE A 10 -3.89 3.57 -6.89
C ILE A 10 -2.37 3.53 -7.01
N GLU A 11 -1.78 4.34 -7.87
CA GLU A 11 -0.31 4.40 -8.06
C GLU A 11 0.42 4.80 -6.78
N VAL A 12 -0.04 5.89 -6.12
CA VAL A 12 0.56 6.36 -4.86
C VAL A 12 0.45 5.29 -3.77
N LYS A 13 -0.71 4.66 -3.61
CA LYS A 13 -0.90 3.61 -2.59
C LYS A 13 -0.06 2.36 -2.90
N THR A 14 0.09 2.02 -4.17
CA THR A 14 0.96 0.91 -4.61
C THR A 14 2.42 1.19 -4.27
N ALA A 15 2.90 2.41 -4.56
CA ALA A 15 4.26 2.84 -4.21
C ALA A 15 4.49 2.85 -2.68
N LEU A 16 3.51 3.31 -1.90
CA LEU A 16 3.58 3.27 -0.44
C LEU A 16 3.62 1.82 0.08
N CYS A 17 2.81 0.93 -0.47
CA CYS A 17 2.83 -0.49 -0.12
C CYS A 17 4.22 -1.10 -0.32
N ALA A 18 4.84 -0.86 -1.48
CA ALA A 18 6.19 -1.35 -1.78
C ALA A 18 7.24 -0.78 -0.81
N LYS A 19 7.22 0.54 -0.54
CA LYS A 19 8.13 1.19 0.42
C LYS A 19 8.01 0.58 1.82
N TYR A 20 6.80 0.41 2.33
CA TYR A 20 6.59 -0.16 3.67
C TYR A 20 6.97 -1.64 3.74
N ARG A 21 6.77 -2.43 2.67
CA ARG A 21 7.31 -3.80 2.60
C ARG A 21 8.83 -3.80 2.72
N HIS A 22 9.51 -2.95 1.97
CA HIS A 22 10.96 -2.85 2.03
C HIS A 22 11.46 -2.38 3.41
N LEU A 23 10.81 -1.41 4.03
CA LEU A 23 11.14 -0.99 5.39
C LEU A 23 10.94 -2.12 6.42
N ALA A 24 9.93 -2.97 6.23
CA ALA A 24 9.73 -4.15 7.07
C ALA A 24 10.87 -5.16 6.95
N THR A 25 11.47 -5.32 5.75
CA THR A 25 12.63 -6.22 5.56
C THR A 25 13.92 -5.64 6.12
N LEU A 26 14.10 -4.31 6.05
CA LEU A 26 15.31 -3.64 6.52
C LEU A 26 15.35 -3.44 8.05
N THR A 27 14.20 -3.28 8.71
CA THR A 27 14.19 -2.97 10.14
C THR A 27 14.57 -4.15 11.02
N LYS A 28 15.49 -3.89 11.96
CA LYS A 28 15.92 -4.86 12.97
C LYS A 28 14.92 -4.98 14.13
N SER A 29 14.09 -3.96 14.35
CA SER A 29 13.10 -3.96 15.44
C SER A 29 11.86 -4.77 15.07
N SER A 30 11.55 -5.80 15.86
CA SER A 30 10.35 -6.64 15.68
C SER A 30 9.05 -5.81 15.72
N THR A 31 8.98 -4.81 16.63
CA THR A 31 7.83 -3.92 16.74
C THR A 31 7.66 -3.04 15.50
N GLN A 32 8.74 -2.45 14.99
CA GLN A 32 8.67 -1.64 13.77
C GLN A 32 8.38 -2.50 12.54
N ARG A 33 8.94 -3.72 12.46
CA ARG A 33 8.65 -4.68 11.39
C ARG A 33 7.17 -4.97 11.30
N LYS A 34 6.52 -5.29 12.43
CA LYS A 34 5.07 -5.52 12.49
C LYS A 34 4.29 -4.27 12.07
N LYS A 35 4.70 -3.08 12.51
CA LYS A 35 4.07 -1.80 12.12
C LYS A 35 4.16 -1.55 10.61
N PHE A 36 5.33 -1.73 10.01
CA PHE A 36 5.53 -1.54 8.58
C PHE A 36 4.79 -2.59 7.75
N ALA A 37 4.84 -3.86 8.14
CA ALA A 37 4.10 -4.93 7.49
C ALA A 37 2.58 -4.67 7.52
N SER A 38 2.03 -4.26 8.67
CA SER A 38 0.62 -3.90 8.80
C SER A 38 0.23 -2.71 7.93
N ARG A 39 1.08 -1.67 7.85
CA ARG A 39 0.85 -0.53 6.95
C ARG A 39 0.86 -0.95 5.48
N ALA A 40 1.82 -1.77 5.06
CA ALA A 40 1.87 -2.29 3.70
C ALA A 40 0.61 -3.08 3.34
N GLU A 41 0.16 -3.96 4.23
CA GLU A 41 -1.06 -4.73 4.01
C GLU A 41 -2.30 -3.86 3.91
N ARG A 42 -2.41 -2.82 4.75
CA ARG A 42 -3.51 -1.84 4.66
C ARG A 42 -3.53 -1.15 3.29
N TYR A 43 -2.39 -0.70 2.78
CA TYR A 43 -2.34 -0.08 1.45
C TYR A 43 -2.70 -1.07 0.33
N ARG A 44 -2.27 -2.34 0.44
CA ARG A 44 -2.65 -3.38 -0.51
C ARG A 44 -4.18 -3.55 -0.57
N ARG A 45 -4.84 -3.66 0.58
CA ARG A 45 -6.31 -3.79 0.65
C ARG A 45 -7.02 -2.57 0.07
N GLN A 46 -6.47 -1.37 0.27
CA GLN A 46 -7.05 -0.15 -0.31
C GLN A 46 -6.90 -0.09 -1.83
N VAL A 47 -5.76 -0.54 -2.38
CA VAL A 47 -5.56 -0.63 -3.84
C VAL A 47 -6.55 -1.62 -4.44
N ASP A 48 -6.67 -2.81 -3.83
CA ASP A 48 -7.60 -3.86 -4.23
C ASP A 48 -9.05 -3.34 -4.29
N GLN A 49 -9.52 -2.67 -3.23
CA GLN A 49 -10.84 -2.04 -3.22
C GLN A 49 -11.02 -0.98 -4.30
N LEU A 50 -10.02 -0.12 -4.52
CA LEU A 50 -10.09 0.92 -5.55
C LEU A 50 -10.13 0.32 -6.96
N GLN A 51 -9.42 -0.78 -7.19
CA GLN A 51 -9.44 -1.50 -8.46
C GLN A 51 -10.80 -2.18 -8.68
N HIS A 52 -11.37 -2.80 -7.65
CA HIS A 52 -12.70 -3.43 -7.72
C HIS A 52 -13.85 -2.44 -7.93
N VAL A 53 -13.76 -1.22 -7.39
CA VAL A 53 -14.77 -0.15 -7.62
C VAL A 53 -14.64 0.47 -9.01
N THR A 54 -13.48 0.33 -9.66
CA THR A 54 -13.20 0.94 -10.96
C THR A 54 -13.54 0.01 -12.15
N ASN A 55 -13.58 -1.30 -11.92
CA ASN A 55 -14.01 -2.32 -12.88
C ASN A 55 -15.54 -2.50 -12.88
#